data_AF-A0A069QL82-F1
#
_entry.id   AF-A0A069QL82-F1
#
_cell.length_a   1.000
_cell.length_b   1.000
_cell.length_c   1.000
_cell.angle_alpha   90.00
_cell.angle_beta   90.00
_cell.angle_gamma   90.00
#
_symmetry.space_group_name_H-M   'P 1'
#
loop_
_entity.id
_entity.type
_entity.pdbx_description
1 polymer ?
#
loop_
_entity_poly.entity_id
_entity_poly.type
_entity_poly.pdbx_seq_one_letter_code
_entity_poly.pdbx_strand_id
1 'polypeptide(L)'
;MNVLVYISRGVSDVDKQYLTALFGLLDTDLNITVTQEVPSWQHDFSLFHIIGCWDAKALYLYSMAVRTHTPVVLSPFGDLNPWRVSNLPRVKRMLMHIPVQRMLRGVGVIHVCGQLESDTLKAINTNANIVRIDNPRISKGIDMTDMAKQFQRMYHKTLNTWPATMLTMADLELVGSLVLAGVDVEMFTLMDLHAETIEALSTSHWRFVLMYAAQERVLDLLRKGLEKLQTDTPSTDLSSFEAFNFDPIPEDDTSTEDEEQNAEDEHEEETPNQDNDPTIKNIIDNVRSLHDSLSKDTAHLQLLVNLYASLRLTDYDEQVLVQALIKARLLQFFRRAESVMHHLFKLPEGFMPILPLNDKRAAWLTSKITKVYN
;
A
#
# COMPACT_ATOMS: atom_id res chain seq x y z
N MET A 1 9.32 5.62 -15.66
CA MET A 1 8.97 6.01 -14.27
C MET A 1 9.54 7.39 -14.00
N ASN A 2 8.73 8.33 -13.49
CA ASN A 2 9.17 9.72 -13.31
C ASN A 2 9.55 9.96 -11.84
N VAL A 3 10.76 10.44 -11.60
CA VAL A 3 11.25 10.73 -10.24
C VAL A 3 11.55 12.22 -10.11
N LEU A 4 10.93 12.86 -9.13
CA LEU A 4 11.25 14.23 -8.76
C LEU A 4 12.37 14.23 -7.73
N VAL A 5 13.52 14.84 -8.07
CA VAL A 5 14.60 15.08 -7.12
C VAL A 5 14.60 16.55 -6.72
N TYR A 6 14.18 16.83 -5.50
CA TYR A 6 14.22 18.17 -4.93
C TYR A 6 15.51 18.35 -4.13
N ILE A 7 16.30 19.37 -4.46
CA ILE A 7 17.50 19.74 -3.70
C ILE A 7 17.24 21.02 -2.91
N SER A 8 17.24 20.89 -1.59
CA SER A 8 17.06 22.02 -0.66
C SER A 8 18.03 23.16 -0.93
N ARG A 9 17.55 24.39 -0.74
CA ARG A 9 18.38 25.60 -0.84
C ARG A 9 19.55 25.63 0.14
N GLY A 10 19.46 24.86 1.23
CA GLY A 10 20.53 24.75 2.24
C GLY A 10 21.73 23.92 1.80
N VAL A 11 21.63 23.18 0.69
CA VAL A 11 22.74 22.40 0.11
C VAL A 11 23.69 23.36 -0.61
N SER A 12 25.01 23.13 -0.50
CA SER A 12 26.01 23.99 -1.14
C SER A 12 25.96 23.86 -2.67
N ASP A 13 26.36 24.90 -3.42
CA ASP A 13 26.31 24.84 -4.89
C ASP A 13 27.24 23.77 -5.48
N VAL A 14 28.37 23.50 -4.82
CA VAL A 14 29.28 22.41 -5.19
C VAL A 14 28.59 21.05 -5.03
N ASP A 15 27.87 20.86 -3.92
CA ASP A 15 27.13 19.61 -3.68
C ASP A 15 25.92 19.47 -4.60
N LYS A 16 25.26 20.57 -4.97
CA LYS A 16 24.18 20.57 -5.98
C LYS A 16 24.70 20.13 -7.34
N GLN A 17 25.82 20.67 -7.80
CA GLN A 17 26.44 20.26 -9.07
C GLN A 17 26.82 18.78 -9.05
N TYR A 18 27.41 18.33 -7.94
CA TYR A 18 27.73 16.92 -7.73
C TYR A 18 26.49 16.02 -7.81
N LEU A 19 25.44 16.34 -7.06
CA LEU A 19 24.19 15.57 -7.07
C LEU A 19 23.52 15.58 -8.44
N THR A 20 23.53 16.72 -9.14
CA THR A 20 22.98 16.82 -10.50
C THR A 20 23.74 15.93 -11.47
N ALA A 21 25.08 15.91 -11.39
CA ALA A 21 25.91 15.01 -12.18
C ALA A 21 25.63 13.53 -11.86
N LEU A 22 25.56 13.17 -10.56
CA LEU A 22 25.21 11.83 -10.10
C LEU A 22 23.87 11.36 -10.65
N PHE A 23 22.83 12.19 -10.55
CA PHE A 23 21.50 11.83 -11.04
C PHE A 23 21.40 11.79 -12.56
N GLY A 24 22.30 12.46 -13.28
CA GLY A 24 22.48 12.30 -14.73
C GLY A 24 23.12 10.96 -15.14
N LEU A 25 23.69 10.21 -14.21
CA LEU A 25 24.23 8.85 -14.44
C LEU A 25 23.21 7.74 -14.20
N LEU A 26 22.00 8.07 -13.73
CA LEU A 26 20.93 7.09 -13.56
C LEU A 26 20.44 6.59 -14.93
N ASP A 27 19.98 5.35 -14.94
CA ASP A 27 19.53 4.64 -16.14
C ASP A 27 18.40 5.35 -16.89
N THR A 28 18.29 5.06 -18.19
CA THR A 28 17.33 5.70 -19.10
C THR A 28 15.87 5.41 -18.76
N ASP A 29 15.61 4.32 -18.03
CA ASP A 29 14.28 3.86 -17.63
C ASP A 29 13.64 4.79 -16.57
N LEU A 30 14.49 5.57 -15.90
CA LEU A 30 14.13 6.57 -14.92
C LEU A 30 14.20 7.97 -15.52
N ASN A 31 13.06 8.62 -15.64
CA ASN A 31 13.00 10.02 -16.03
C ASN A 31 13.19 10.89 -14.77
N ILE A 32 14.42 11.34 -14.55
CA ILE A 32 14.79 12.13 -13.38
C ILE A 32 14.63 13.63 -13.66
N THR A 33 13.80 14.30 -12.87
CA THR A 33 13.69 15.76 -12.86
C THR A 33 14.35 16.33 -11.62
N VAL A 34 15.51 16.98 -11.77
CA VAL A 34 16.20 17.66 -10.66
C VAL A 34 15.75 19.12 -10.59
N THR A 35 15.31 19.57 -9.41
CA THR A 35 14.82 20.94 -9.20
C THR A 35 15.15 21.50 -7.82
N GLN A 36 15.11 22.82 -7.70
CA GLN A 36 15.19 23.58 -6.45
C GLN A 36 13.88 24.37 -6.18
N GLU A 37 12.94 24.24 -7.09
CA GLU A 37 11.63 24.87 -7.07
C GLU A 37 10.55 23.78 -7.07
N VAL A 38 9.39 24.11 -6.51
CA VAL A 38 8.25 23.20 -6.52
C VAL A 38 7.67 23.18 -7.94
N PRO A 39 7.63 22.03 -8.63
CA PRO A 39 7.10 21.95 -9.99
C PRO A 39 5.59 22.19 -10.01
N SER A 40 5.01 22.56 -11.15
CA SER A 40 3.55 22.70 -11.31
C SER A 40 2.84 21.39 -11.67
N TRP A 41 3.50 20.47 -12.38
CA TRP A 41 2.95 19.17 -12.82
C TRP A 41 3.25 18.03 -11.83
N GLN A 42 2.63 18.11 -10.65
CA GLN A 42 3.06 17.31 -9.50
C GLN A 42 2.54 15.86 -9.50
N HIS A 43 1.46 15.58 -10.25
CA HIS A 43 0.81 14.26 -10.31
C HIS A 43 1.51 13.28 -11.25
N ASP A 44 2.47 13.74 -12.05
CA ASP A 44 3.14 12.93 -13.07
C ASP A 44 4.29 12.10 -12.50
N PHE A 45 4.63 12.28 -11.22
CA PHE A 45 5.77 11.66 -10.58
C PHE A 45 5.39 10.44 -9.76
N SER A 46 6.12 9.36 -9.99
CA SER A 46 5.98 8.09 -9.26
C SER A 46 6.66 8.13 -7.89
N LEU A 47 7.68 8.96 -7.72
CA LEU A 47 8.49 9.02 -6.49
C LEU A 47 9.07 10.42 -6.28
N PHE A 48 9.05 10.90 -5.03
CA PHE A 48 9.78 12.10 -4.64
C PHE A 48 11.03 11.75 -3.85
N HIS A 49 12.17 12.27 -4.29
CA HIS A 49 13.41 12.25 -3.54
C HIS A 49 13.73 13.66 -3.04
N ILE A 50 13.63 13.87 -1.74
CA ILE A 50 13.87 15.15 -1.08
C ILE A 50 15.25 15.14 -0.45
N ILE A 51 16.11 16.08 -0.84
CA ILE A 51 17.47 16.22 -0.32
C ILE A 51 17.56 17.45 0.57
N GLY A 52 17.97 17.24 1.83
CA GLY A 52 17.96 18.20 2.92
C GLY A 52 16.61 18.25 3.63
N CYS A 53 16.63 18.55 4.94
CA CYS A 53 15.42 18.50 5.78
C CYS A 53 15.05 19.84 6.41
N TRP A 54 15.97 20.81 6.52
CA TRP A 54 15.68 22.13 7.08
C TRP A 54 15.20 23.13 6.03
N ASP A 55 14.23 22.75 5.19
CA ASP A 55 13.66 23.63 4.15
C ASP A 55 12.12 23.58 4.12
N ALA A 56 11.50 24.75 4.06
CA ALA A 56 10.04 24.88 4.05
C ALA A 56 9.43 24.23 2.80
N LYS A 57 10.13 24.30 1.65
CA LYS A 57 9.70 23.63 0.43
C LYS A 57 9.83 22.11 0.51
N ALA A 58 10.86 21.60 1.18
CA ALA A 58 10.99 20.17 1.44
C ALA A 58 9.79 19.65 2.26
N LEU A 59 9.40 20.38 3.31
CA LEU A 59 8.21 20.06 4.11
C LEU A 59 6.91 20.14 3.31
N TYR A 60 6.78 21.14 2.43
CA TYR A 60 5.64 21.28 1.53
C TYR A 60 5.55 20.08 0.57
N LEU A 61 6.64 19.73 -0.10
CA LEU A 61 6.71 18.58 -1.01
C LEU A 61 6.41 17.27 -0.30
N TYR A 62 6.91 17.08 0.92
CA TYR A 62 6.57 15.91 1.74
C TYR A 62 5.08 15.86 2.07
N SER A 63 4.51 16.96 2.55
CA SER A 63 3.07 17.02 2.90
C SER A 63 2.18 16.80 1.67
N MET A 64 2.64 17.28 0.51
CA MET A 64 1.99 17.06 -0.76
C MET A 64 2.04 15.60 -1.18
N ALA A 65 3.21 14.95 -1.11
CA ALA A 65 3.38 13.53 -1.42
C ALA A 65 2.51 12.64 -0.54
N VAL A 66 2.41 12.95 0.76
CA VAL A 66 1.51 12.24 1.69
C VAL A 66 0.06 12.37 1.24
N ARG A 67 -0.36 13.56 0.78
CA ARG A 67 -1.73 13.79 0.30
C ARG A 67 -2.03 13.11 -1.04
N THR A 68 -1.03 13.00 -1.91
CA THR A 68 -1.15 12.32 -3.22
C THR A 68 -0.76 10.84 -3.17
N HIS A 69 -0.49 10.31 -1.97
CA HIS A 69 -0.03 8.94 -1.76
C HIS A 69 1.21 8.57 -2.58
N THR A 70 2.06 9.54 -2.87
CA THR A 70 3.31 9.35 -3.63
C THR A 70 4.44 8.95 -2.67
N PRO A 71 5.17 7.85 -2.92
CA PRO A 71 6.31 7.44 -2.10
C PRO A 71 7.40 8.52 -2.02
N VAL A 72 7.98 8.67 -0.82
CA VAL A 72 9.04 9.65 -0.55
C VAL A 72 10.30 8.95 -0.06
N VAL A 73 11.43 9.29 -0.69
CA VAL A 73 12.78 9.06 -0.17
C VAL A 73 13.30 10.39 0.38
N LEU A 74 13.74 10.39 1.63
CA LEU A 74 14.39 11.55 2.24
C LEU A 74 15.89 11.30 2.39
N SER A 75 16.70 12.23 1.91
CA SER A 75 18.15 12.28 2.15
C SER A 75 18.49 13.51 2.96
N PRO A 76 18.65 13.44 4.30
CA PRO A 76 18.98 14.62 5.08
C PRO A 76 20.35 15.20 4.69
N PHE A 77 21.27 14.37 4.16
CA PHE A 77 22.53 14.83 3.57
C PHE A 77 23.40 15.62 4.56
N GLY A 78 23.48 15.11 5.79
CA GLY A 78 24.25 15.68 6.89
C GLY A 78 23.56 16.82 7.64
N ASP A 79 22.34 17.23 7.25
CA ASP A 79 21.55 18.29 7.91
C ASP A 79 21.20 17.97 9.36
N LEU A 80 21.22 16.69 9.74
CA LEU A 80 20.93 16.23 11.10
C LEU A 80 22.15 16.23 12.01
N ASN A 81 23.36 16.47 11.46
CA ASN A 81 24.58 16.48 12.25
C ASN A 81 24.53 17.59 13.32
N PRO A 82 25.00 17.34 14.57
CA PRO A 82 24.87 18.28 15.67
C PRO A 82 25.40 19.69 15.36
N TRP A 83 26.55 19.78 14.67
CA TRP A 83 27.15 21.06 14.30
C TRP A 83 26.38 21.80 13.20
N ARG A 84 25.68 21.09 12.30
CA ARG A 84 24.80 21.75 11.32
C ARG A 84 23.57 22.30 12.00
N VAL A 85 22.95 21.53 12.89
CA VAL A 85 21.77 21.94 13.66
C VAL A 85 22.09 23.09 14.61
N SER A 86 23.28 23.11 15.23
CA SER A 86 23.71 24.21 16.10
C SER A 86 23.91 25.52 15.33
N ASN A 87 24.37 25.43 14.07
CA ASN A 87 24.65 26.57 13.21
C ASN A 87 23.40 27.13 12.48
N LEU A 88 22.24 26.49 12.61
CA LEU A 88 21.00 27.02 12.06
C LEU A 88 20.58 28.32 12.79
N PRO A 89 20.02 29.31 12.07
CA PRO A 89 19.42 30.48 12.70
C PRO A 89 18.39 30.06 13.76
N ARG A 90 18.45 30.66 14.96
CA ARG A 90 17.60 30.26 16.11
C ARG A 90 16.10 30.21 15.77
N VAL A 91 15.62 31.23 15.05
CA VAL A 91 14.22 31.34 14.62
C VAL A 91 13.85 30.18 13.69
N LYS A 92 14.70 29.89 12.69
CA LYS A 92 14.48 28.78 11.75
C LYS A 92 14.43 27.44 12.47
N ARG A 93 15.38 27.17 13.36
CA ARG A 93 15.42 25.95 14.17
C ARG A 93 14.16 25.80 15.01
N MET A 94 13.72 26.86 15.68
CA MET A 94 12.52 26.84 16.51
C MET A 94 11.25 26.55 15.70
N LEU A 95 11.04 27.25 14.57
CA LEU A 95 9.83 27.09 13.75
C LEU A 95 9.76 25.74 13.05
N MET A 96 10.90 25.19 12.62
CA MET A 96 10.94 24.00 11.78
C MET A 96 11.15 22.71 12.55
N HIS A 97 11.53 22.76 13.83
CA HIS A 97 11.84 21.57 14.62
C HIS A 97 10.70 20.54 14.60
N ILE A 98 9.48 20.95 14.96
CA ILE A 98 8.32 20.05 15.01
C ILE A 98 7.97 19.49 13.62
N PRO A 99 7.82 20.31 12.57
CA PRO A 99 7.56 19.81 11.22
C PRO A 99 8.62 18.83 10.70
N VAL A 100 9.92 19.12 10.92
CA VAL A 100 11.01 18.24 10.49
C VAL A 100 10.99 16.92 11.24
N GLN A 101 10.76 16.93 12.55
CA GLN A 101 10.62 15.71 13.35
C GLN A 101 9.42 14.86 12.90
N ARG A 102 8.31 15.49 12.53
CA ARG A 102 7.15 14.78 11.97
C ARG A 102 7.46 14.15 10.62
N MET A 103 8.16 14.86 9.74
CA MET A 103 8.60 14.33 8.45
C MET A 103 9.56 13.14 8.62
N LEU A 104 10.56 13.26 9.49
CA LEU A 104 11.53 12.19 9.77
C LEU A 104 10.87 10.92 10.34
N ARG A 105 9.78 11.07 11.10
CA ARG A 105 9.02 9.93 11.65
C ARG A 105 8.05 9.31 10.64
N GLY A 106 7.52 10.11 9.70
CA GLY A 106 6.50 9.65 8.77
C GLY A 106 7.01 9.20 7.40
N VAL A 107 8.23 9.59 7.02
CA VAL A 107 8.82 9.15 5.74
C VAL A 107 9.13 7.65 5.78
N GLY A 108 8.75 6.93 4.72
CA GLY A 108 8.91 5.48 4.66
C GLY A 108 10.34 5.00 4.36
N VAL A 109 11.15 5.81 3.67
CA VAL A 109 12.55 5.49 3.31
C VAL A 109 13.45 6.69 3.56
N ILE A 110 14.56 6.46 4.27
CA ILE A 110 15.57 7.49 4.55
C ILE A 110 16.92 7.03 4.01
N HIS A 111 17.50 7.81 3.11
CA HIS A 111 18.86 7.60 2.66
C HIS A 111 19.85 8.39 3.53
N VAL A 112 20.99 7.77 3.85
CA VAL A 112 22.06 8.34 4.66
C VAL A 112 23.43 8.18 4.01
N CYS A 113 24.24 9.22 4.09
CA CYS A 113 25.54 9.30 3.41
C CYS A 113 26.72 8.70 4.20
N GLY A 114 26.46 8.10 5.36
CA GLY A 114 27.49 7.49 6.20
C GLY A 114 26.96 6.97 7.54
N GLN A 115 27.85 6.30 8.28
CA GLN A 115 27.49 5.59 9.52
C GLN A 115 26.95 6.52 10.63
N LEU A 116 27.56 7.69 10.82
CA LEU A 116 27.14 8.63 11.86
C LEU A 116 25.68 9.09 11.68
N GLU A 117 25.30 9.38 10.43
CA GLU A 117 23.94 9.81 10.10
C GLU A 117 22.93 8.66 10.26
N SER A 118 23.33 7.44 9.86
CA SER A 118 22.56 6.21 10.14
C SER A 118 22.27 6.05 11.63
N ASP A 119 23.30 6.13 12.48
CA ASP A 119 23.15 5.90 13.93
C ASP A 119 22.29 6.98 14.57
N THR A 120 22.45 8.24 14.13
CA THR A 120 21.62 9.37 14.57
C THR A 120 20.15 9.15 14.22
N LEU A 121 19.86 8.67 13.01
CA LEU A 121 18.48 8.45 12.55
C LEU A 121 17.83 7.24 13.19
N LYS A 122 18.56 6.15 13.44
CA LYS A 122 18.04 4.99 14.18
C LYS A 122 17.57 5.36 15.58
N ALA A 123 18.22 6.33 16.23
CA ALA A 123 17.79 6.86 17.52
C ALA A 123 16.52 7.74 17.44
N ILE A 124 16.23 8.32 16.27
CA ILE A 124 15.05 9.21 16.06
C ILE A 124 13.83 8.42 15.57
N ASN A 125 14.05 7.46 14.67
CA ASN A 125 13.03 6.62 14.06
C ASN A 125 13.55 5.19 13.89
N THR A 126 13.18 4.32 14.82
CA THR A 126 13.58 2.90 14.83
C THR A 126 12.94 2.09 13.71
N ASN A 127 11.81 2.55 13.18
CA ASN A 127 10.99 1.81 12.23
C ASN A 127 11.20 2.29 10.78
N ALA A 128 12.07 3.29 10.56
CA ALA A 128 12.39 3.77 9.23
C ALA A 128 13.25 2.77 8.46
N ASN A 129 12.97 2.63 7.17
CA ASN A 129 13.87 1.96 6.24
C ASN A 129 15.07 2.88 5.94
N ILE A 130 16.12 2.73 6.74
CA ILE A 130 17.36 3.50 6.59
C ILE A 130 18.28 2.78 5.60
N VAL A 131 18.54 3.42 4.46
CA VAL A 131 19.42 2.92 3.40
C VAL A 131 20.73 3.73 3.41
N ARG A 132 21.84 3.05 3.66
CA ARG A 132 23.17 3.68 3.61
C ARG A 132 23.74 3.58 2.19
N ILE A 133 23.95 4.73 1.55
CA ILE A 133 24.72 4.83 0.31
C ILE A 133 25.82 5.87 0.59
N ASP A 134 27.05 5.40 0.70
CA ASP A 134 28.16 6.30 1.07
C ASP A 134 28.43 7.32 -0.04
N ASN A 135 28.94 8.49 0.33
CA ASN A 135 29.32 9.50 -0.66
C ASN A 135 30.78 9.27 -1.14
N PRO A 136 31.02 8.96 -2.44
CA PRO A 136 32.34 8.81 -3.05
C PRO A 136 33.33 9.95 -2.78
N ARG A 137 32.83 11.18 -2.56
CA ARG A 137 33.69 12.34 -2.25
C ARG A 137 34.26 12.29 -0.83
N ILE A 138 33.63 11.51 0.06
CA ILE A 138 33.98 11.39 1.47
C ILE A 138 34.62 10.03 1.74
N SER A 139 34.04 8.95 1.23
CA SER A 139 34.59 7.59 1.33
C SER A 139 35.20 7.19 -0.01
N LYS A 140 36.40 6.61 0.00
CA LYS A 140 37.02 6.02 -1.20
C LYS A 140 36.47 4.63 -1.54
N GLY A 141 35.33 4.26 -0.95
CA GLY A 141 34.82 2.88 -0.96
C GLY A 141 33.98 2.54 -2.19
N ILE A 142 33.40 3.53 -2.86
CA ILE A 142 32.57 3.36 -4.06
C ILE A 142 32.83 4.53 -5.03
N ASP A 143 32.55 4.33 -6.32
CA ASP A 143 32.56 5.40 -7.32
C ASP A 143 31.15 5.99 -7.58
N MET A 144 31.05 7.00 -8.45
CA MET A 144 29.77 7.64 -8.78
C MET A 144 28.82 6.73 -9.56
N THR A 145 29.34 5.80 -10.37
CA THR A 145 28.52 4.87 -11.15
C THR A 145 27.87 3.83 -10.24
N ASP A 146 28.65 3.32 -9.29
CA ASP A 146 28.16 2.39 -8.26
C ASP A 146 27.15 3.07 -7.34
N MET A 147 27.39 4.34 -6.97
CA MET A 147 26.43 5.14 -6.22
C MET A 147 25.11 5.31 -7.00
N ALA A 148 25.18 5.61 -8.30
CA ALA A 148 23.99 5.75 -9.15
C ALA A 148 23.18 4.44 -9.21
N LYS A 149 23.83 3.29 -9.42
CA LYS A 149 23.17 1.97 -9.37
C LYS A 149 22.50 1.69 -8.03
N GLN A 150 23.11 2.09 -6.92
CA GLN A 150 22.51 1.94 -5.60
C GLN A 150 21.27 2.84 -5.42
N PHE A 151 21.28 4.08 -5.94
CA PHE A 151 20.08 4.93 -5.96
C PHE A 151 18.97 4.33 -6.82
N GLN A 152 19.30 3.82 -8.01
CA GLN A 152 18.32 3.15 -8.88
C GLN A 152 17.68 1.95 -8.18
N ARG A 153 18.50 1.08 -7.57
CA ARG A 153 18.02 -0.05 -6.77
C ARG A 153 17.14 0.41 -5.61
N MET A 154 17.53 1.47 -4.90
CA MET A 154 16.74 2.03 -3.81
C MET A 154 15.38 2.55 -4.31
N TYR A 155 15.33 3.29 -5.41
CA TYR A 155 14.06 3.80 -5.96
C TYR A 155 13.13 2.66 -6.39
N HIS A 156 13.66 1.65 -7.08
CA HIS A 156 12.88 0.48 -7.43
C HIS A 156 12.37 -0.23 -6.18
N LYS A 157 13.23 -0.43 -5.18
CA LYS A 157 12.86 -1.04 -3.90
C LYS A 157 11.78 -0.24 -3.16
N THR A 158 11.85 1.10 -3.19
CA THR A 158 10.83 1.99 -2.65
C THR A 158 9.48 1.77 -3.33
N LEU A 159 9.42 1.78 -4.66
CA LEU A 159 8.14 1.58 -5.36
C LEU A 159 7.59 0.16 -5.19
N ASN A 160 8.48 -0.82 -5.17
CA ASN A 160 8.17 -2.22 -4.89
C ASN A 160 7.54 -2.41 -3.51
N THR A 161 7.89 -1.57 -2.56
CA THR A 161 7.30 -1.59 -1.22
C THR A 161 5.86 -1.06 -1.20
N TRP A 162 5.51 -0.12 -2.08
CA TRP A 162 4.16 0.45 -2.19
C TRP A 162 3.59 0.30 -3.62
N PRO A 163 3.39 -0.93 -4.10
CA PRO A 163 2.97 -1.21 -5.48
C PRO A 163 1.61 -0.59 -5.83
N ALA A 164 0.70 -0.45 -4.85
CA ALA A 164 -0.62 0.17 -5.06
C ALA A 164 -0.53 1.61 -5.59
N THR A 165 0.55 2.34 -5.26
CA THR A 165 0.80 3.72 -5.73
C THR A 165 1.14 3.80 -7.22
N MET A 166 1.43 2.65 -7.83
CA MET A 166 1.77 2.52 -9.25
C MET A 166 0.63 1.92 -10.07
N LEU A 167 -0.46 1.51 -9.43
CA LEU A 167 -1.62 0.95 -10.11
C LEU A 167 -2.55 2.06 -10.59
N THR A 168 -3.06 1.88 -11.79
CA THR A 168 -4.20 2.65 -12.30
C THR A 168 -5.53 2.02 -11.86
N MET A 169 -6.64 2.72 -12.07
CA MET A 169 -7.96 2.11 -11.88
C MET A 169 -8.20 0.92 -12.80
N ALA A 170 -7.70 0.97 -14.04
CA ALA A 170 -7.77 -0.15 -14.97
C ALA A 170 -6.98 -1.36 -14.45
N ASP A 171 -5.80 -1.14 -13.86
CA ASP A 171 -5.05 -2.22 -13.22
C ASP A 171 -5.82 -2.83 -12.03
N LEU A 172 -6.52 -2.00 -11.25
CA LEU A 172 -7.35 -2.48 -10.13
C LEU A 172 -8.58 -3.27 -10.62
N GLU A 173 -9.23 -2.83 -11.69
CA GLU A 173 -10.34 -3.54 -12.33
C GLU A 173 -9.90 -4.89 -12.91
N LEU A 174 -8.71 -4.94 -13.50
CA LEU A 174 -8.07 -6.19 -13.93
C LEU A 174 -7.83 -7.13 -12.73
N VAL A 175 -7.28 -6.61 -11.62
CA VAL A 175 -7.11 -7.41 -10.39
C VAL A 175 -8.46 -7.96 -9.93
N GLY A 176 -9.49 -7.11 -9.86
CA GLY A 176 -10.84 -7.53 -9.47
C GLY A 176 -11.39 -8.65 -10.34
N SER A 177 -11.24 -8.53 -11.66
CA SER A 177 -11.71 -9.52 -12.64
C SER A 177 -10.94 -10.84 -12.56
N LEU A 178 -9.62 -10.80 -12.39
CA LEU A 178 -8.79 -12.00 -12.22
C LEU A 178 -9.07 -12.70 -10.89
N VAL A 179 -9.22 -11.95 -9.80
CA VAL A 179 -9.58 -12.50 -8.49
C VAL A 179 -10.97 -13.11 -8.55
N LEU A 180 -11.93 -12.46 -9.22
CA LEU A 180 -13.26 -13.01 -9.46
C LEU A 180 -13.18 -14.33 -10.24
N ALA A 181 -12.43 -14.38 -11.34
CA ALA A 181 -12.19 -15.63 -12.09
C ALA A 181 -11.55 -16.73 -11.24
N GLY A 182 -10.74 -16.37 -10.24
CA GLY A 182 -10.10 -17.31 -9.31
C GLY A 182 -11.01 -17.84 -8.21
N VAL A 183 -12.00 -17.05 -7.76
CA VAL A 183 -12.91 -17.40 -6.65
C VAL A 183 -14.28 -17.90 -7.12
N ASP A 184 -14.85 -17.31 -8.17
CA ASP A 184 -16.17 -17.60 -8.71
C ASP A 184 -16.15 -17.55 -10.25
N VAL A 185 -15.72 -18.67 -10.84
CA VAL A 185 -15.63 -18.87 -12.30
C VAL A 185 -17.01 -18.75 -12.96
N GLU A 186 -18.07 -19.16 -12.27
CA GLU A 186 -19.43 -19.12 -12.81
C GLU A 186 -19.85 -17.67 -13.03
N MET A 187 -19.68 -16.81 -12.02
CA MET A 187 -19.97 -15.39 -12.14
C MET A 187 -19.08 -14.68 -13.15
N PHE A 188 -17.79 -15.00 -13.17
CA PHE A 188 -16.87 -14.46 -14.18
C PHE A 188 -17.34 -14.74 -15.61
N THR A 189 -17.80 -15.98 -15.86
CA THR A 189 -18.31 -16.41 -17.17
C THR A 189 -19.66 -15.76 -17.48
N LEU A 190 -20.57 -15.69 -16.49
CA LEU A 190 -21.92 -15.13 -16.66
C LEU A 190 -21.88 -13.62 -16.98
N MET A 191 -20.87 -12.91 -16.46
CA MET A 191 -20.64 -11.49 -16.72
C MET A 191 -19.90 -11.21 -18.05
N ASP A 192 -19.52 -12.25 -18.80
CA ASP A 192 -18.80 -12.15 -20.09
C ASP A 192 -17.49 -11.32 -20.02
N LEU A 193 -16.76 -11.45 -18.91
CA LEU A 193 -15.57 -10.62 -18.64
C LEU A 193 -14.30 -11.11 -19.35
N HIS A 194 -14.34 -12.24 -20.04
CA HIS A 194 -13.14 -12.91 -20.58
C HIS A 194 -12.38 -12.05 -21.60
N ALA A 195 -13.09 -11.49 -22.59
CA ALA A 195 -12.48 -10.68 -23.65
C ALA A 195 -11.87 -9.38 -23.11
N GLU A 196 -12.61 -8.66 -22.27
CA GLU A 196 -12.14 -7.41 -21.64
C GLU A 196 -10.92 -7.66 -20.74
N THR A 197 -10.94 -8.74 -19.96
CA THR A 197 -9.81 -9.10 -19.08
C THR A 197 -8.55 -9.40 -19.90
N ILE A 198 -8.68 -10.12 -21.04
CA ILE A 198 -7.54 -10.40 -21.93
C ILE A 198 -6.97 -9.13 -22.56
N GLU A 199 -7.82 -8.20 -22.98
CA GLU A 199 -7.37 -6.92 -23.53
C GLU A 199 -6.57 -6.14 -22.48
N ALA A 200 -7.10 -6.04 -21.25
CA ALA A 200 -6.45 -5.34 -20.15
C ALA A 200 -5.08 -5.93 -19.76
N LEU A 201 -4.87 -7.25 -19.91
CA LEU A 201 -3.56 -7.89 -19.66
C LEU A 201 -2.44 -7.27 -20.50
N SER A 202 -2.73 -6.79 -21.70
CA SER A 202 -1.72 -6.24 -22.62
C SER A 202 -1.18 -4.87 -22.20
N THR A 203 -1.97 -4.10 -21.46
CA THR A 203 -1.66 -2.71 -21.07
C THR A 203 -1.17 -2.58 -19.64
N SER A 204 -1.33 -3.61 -18.82
CA SER A 204 -1.11 -3.50 -17.38
C SER A 204 0.35 -3.55 -16.97
N HIS A 205 0.63 -2.85 -15.86
CA HIS A 205 1.95 -2.85 -15.23
C HIS A 205 2.14 -4.12 -14.39
N TRP A 206 2.34 -5.26 -15.07
CA TRP A 206 2.24 -6.59 -14.48
C TRP A 206 3.08 -6.79 -13.22
N ARG A 207 4.28 -6.22 -13.21
CA ARG A 207 5.16 -6.21 -12.05
C ARG A 207 4.45 -5.68 -10.79
N PHE A 208 3.80 -4.52 -10.88
CA PHE A 208 3.12 -3.92 -9.74
C PHE A 208 1.81 -4.63 -9.42
N VAL A 209 1.09 -5.15 -10.43
CA VAL A 209 -0.13 -5.95 -10.23
C VAL A 209 0.17 -7.20 -9.37
N LEU A 210 1.22 -7.95 -9.69
CA LEU A 210 1.59 -9.14 -8.93
C LEU A 210 2.04 -8.81 -7.50
N MET A 211 2.85 -7.76 -7.35
CA MET A 211 3.35 -7.33 -6.05
C MET A 211 2.22 -6.82 -5.15
N TYR A 212 1.28 -6.08 -5.74
CA TYR A 212 0.05 -5.67 -5.08
C TYR A 212 -0.77 -6.88 -4.64
N ALA A 213 -1.03 -7.82 -5.54
CA ALA A 213 -1.80 -9.02 -5.22
C ALA A 213 -1.14 -9.86 -4.11
N ALA A 214 0.19 -9.93 -4.07
CA ALA A 214 0.92 -10.58 -2.99
C ALA A 214 0.72 -9.87 -1.65
N GLN A 215 0.88 -8.54 -1.61
CA GLN A 215 0.67 -7.74 -0.38
C GLN A 215 -0.78 -7.75 0.11
N GLU A 216 -1.73 -7.82 -0.82
CA GLU A 216 -3.16 -7.90 -0.54
C GLU A 216 -3.67 -9.33 -0.31
N ARG A 217 -2.75 -10.32 -0.34
CA ARG A 217 -2.96 -11.76 -0.11
C ARG A 217 -3.92 -12.45 -1.09
N VAL A 218 -4.06 -11.90 -2.30
CA VAL A 218 -4.93 -12.44 -3.35
C VAL A 218 -4.14 -13.02 -4.53
N LEU A 219 -2.81 -13.15 -4.42
CA LEU A 219 -1.94 -13.62 -5.51
C LEU A 219 -2.34 -15.00 -6.04
N ASP A 220 -2.70 -15.93 -5.16
CA ASP A 220 -3.08 -17.28 -5.59
C ASP A 220 -4.44 -17.31 -6.30
N LEU A 221 -5.38 -16.45 -5.88
CA LEU A 221 -6.65 -16.27 -6.60
C LEU A 221 -6.40 -15.64 -7.96
N LEU A 222 -5.54 -14.62 -8.03
CA LEU A 222 -5.15 -13.99 -9.29
C LEU A 222 -4.50 -15.01 -10.24
N ARG A 223 -3.62 -15.87 -9.74
CA ARG A 223 -3.01 -16.97 -10.53
C ARG A 223 -4.04 -17.97 -11.03
N LYS A 224 -4.98 -18.39 -10.17
CA LYS A 224 -6.11 -19.23 -10.59
C LYS A 224 -6.92 -18.55 -11.69
N GLY A 225 -7.21 -17.27 -11.57
CA GLY A 225 -7.91 -16.50 -12.61
C GLY A 225 -7.17 -16.50 -13.95
N LEU A 226 -5.86 -16.30 -13.95
CA LEU A 226 -5.02 -16.37 -15.14
C LEU A 226 -5.07 -17.74 -15.82
N GLU A 227 -5.00 -18.83 -15.04
CA GLU A 227 -5.15 -20.19 -15.56
C GLU A 227 -6.51 -20.39 -16.25
N LYS A 228 -7.58 -19.75 -15.76
CA LYS A 228 -8.92 -19.83 -16.37
C LYS A 228 -9.04 -19.07 -17.68
N LEU A 229 -8.22 -18.04 -17.90
CA LEU A 229 -8.24 -17.31 -19.17
C LEU A 229 -7.72 -18.15 -20.35
N GLN A 230 -6.94 -19.21 -20.09
CA GLN A 230 -6.39 -20.11 -21.11
C GLN A 230 -5.59 -19.39 -22.22
N THR A 231 -4.93 -18.29 -21.86
CA THR A 231 -4.10 -17.48 -22.76
C THR A 231 -2.63 -17.50 -22.32
N ASP A 232 -1.74 -17.01 -23.17
CA ASP A 232 -0.38 -16.67 -22.75
C ASP A 232 -0.44 -15.61 -21.66
N THR A 233 0.11 -15.93 -20.50
CA THR A 233 0.09 -15.06 -19.33
C THR A 233 1.49 -14.56 -19.02
N PRO A 234 1.62 -13.31 -18.57
CA PRO A 234 2.91 -12.76 -18.16
C PRO A 234 3.47 -13.52 -16.94
N SER A 235 4.80 -13.65 -16.88
CA SER A 235 5.49 -14.37 -15.81
C SER A 235 5.04 -13.90 -14.42
N THR A 236 4.73 -14.84 -13.53
CA THR A 236 4.31 -14.59 -12.15
C THR A 236 5.42 -14.78 -11.11
N ASP A 237 6.68 -14.81 -11.56
CA ASP A 237 7.83 -14.94 -10.68
C ASP A 237 8.11 -13.62 -9.94
N LEU A 238 8.05 -13.69 -8.61
CA LEU A 238 8.33 -12.55 -7.72
C LEU A 238 9.75 -12.58 -7.12
N SER A 239 10.51 -13.66 -7.33
CA SER A 239 11.79 -13.91 -6.64
C SER A 239 12.87 -12.85 -6.93
N SER A 240 12.77 -12.19 -8.07
CA SER A 240 13.70 -11.14 -8.50
C SER A 240 13.42 -9.76 -7.88
N PHE A 241 12.28 -9.58 -7.19
CA PHE A 241 11.88 -8.28 -6.67
C PHE A 241 12.31 -8.07 -5.23
N GLU A 242 13.03 -6.97 -5.01
CA GLU A 242 13.37 -6.51 -3.68
C GLU A 242 12.37 -5.46 -3.20
N ALA A 243 11.87 -5.64 -1.98
CA ALA A 243 11.09 -4.66 -1.25
C ALA A 243 11.67 -4.46 0.15
N PHE A 244 11.40 -3.33 0.78
CA PHE A 244 11.57 -3.18 2.22
C PHE A 244 10.52 -4.02 2.95
N ASN A 245 10.95 -4.77 3.97
CA ASN A 245 10.04 -5.54 4.80
C ASN A 245 9.30 -4.57 5.72
N PHE A 246 7.97 -4.55 5.62
CA PHE A 246 7.12 -4.18 6.75
C PHE A 246 6.66 -5.46 7.45
N ASP A 247 6.06 -5.32 8.63
CA ASP A 247 5.71 -6.42 9.54
C ASP A 247 5.36 -7.72 8.80
N PRO A 248 5.87 -8.87 9.28
CA PRO A 248 5.78 -10.14 8.58
C PRO A 248 4.35 -10.34 8.08
N ILE A 249 4.23 -10.73 6.81
CA ILE A 249 3.01 -11.33 6.26
C ILE A 249 2.67 -12.42 7.29
N PRO A 250 1.57 -12.30 8.06
CA PRO A 250 1.12 -13.39 8.89
C PRO A 250 0.95 -14.57 7.92
N GLU A 251 1.79 -15.58 8.09
CA GLU A 251 1.53 -16.88 7.50
C GLU A 251 0.11 -17.25 7.94
N ASP A 252 -0.72 -17.71 7.00
CA ASP A 252 -2.01 -18.29 7.37
C ASP A 252 -1.70 -19.37 8.40
N ASP A 253 -2.08 -19.13 9.65
CA ASP A 253 -2.11 -20.16 10.68
C ASP A 253 -3.25 -21.12 10.28
N THR A 254 -2.96 -21.99 9.33
CA THR A 254 -3.62 -23.30 9.24
C THR A 254 -2.98 -24.21 10.29
N SER A 255 -3.00 -23.76 11.54
CA SER A 255 -2.79 -24.61 12.70
C SER A 255 -4.15 -24.69 13.38
N THR A 256 -4.80 -25.84 13.20
CA THR A 256 -5.90 -26.28 14.06
C THR A 256 -5.35 -26.39 15.47
N GLU A 257 -5.46 -25.32 16.25
CA GLU A 257 -5.30 -25.40 17.70
C GLU A 257 -6.60 -25.98 18.25
N ASP A 258 -6.55 -27.29 18.52
CA ASP A 258 -7.47 -28.02 19.36
C ASP A 258 -7.46 -27.39 20.77
N GLU A 259 -8.30 -26.39 21.01
CA GLU A 259 -8.66 -25.97 22.36
C GLU A 259 -9.83 -26.81 22.86
N GLU A 260 -9.52 -28.03 23.29
CA GLU A 260 -10.24 -28.64 24.41
C GLU A 260 -9.95 -27.80 25.66
N GLN A 261 -10.96 -27.13 26.24
CA GLN A 261 -11.31 -27.36 27.65
C GLN A 261 -12.51 -26.55 28.18
N ASN A 262 -13.31 -27.31 28.92
CA ASN A 262 -14.16 -26.95 30.06
C ASN A 262 -15.56 -26.37 29.78
N ALA A 263 -16.49 -27.32 29.68
CA ALA A 263 -17.88 -27.15 30.05
C ALA A 263 -17.99 -26.80 31.54
N GLU A 264 -18.59 -25.65 31.83
CA GLU A 264 -19.32 -25.43 33.08
C GLU A 264 -20.80 -25.23 32.71
N ASP A 265 -21.62 -26.14 33.25
CA ASP A 265 -23.07 -26.18 33.12
C ASP A 265 -23.70 -24.95 33.79
N GLU A 266 -24.42 -24.14 33.01
CA GLU A 266 -25.56 -23.37 33.52
C GLU A 266 -26.78 -23.66 32.63
N HIS A 267 -27.75 -24.35 33.23
CA HIS A 267 -29.06 -24.62 32.66
C HIS A 267 -29.85 -23.31 32.50
N GLU A 268 -29.98 -22.82 31.27
CA GLU A 268 -31.08 -21.94 30.88
C GLU A 268 -31.97 -22.64 29.85
N GLU A 269 -33.29 -22.56 30.11
CA GLU A 269 -34.34 -23.28 29.41
C GLU A 269 -34.36 -22.98 27.90
N GLU A 270 -34.34 -24.06 27.12
CA GLU A 270 -34.33 -24.06 25.66
C GLU A 270 -35.62 -23.45 25.08
N THR A 271 -35.48 -22.28 24.47
CA THR A 271 -36.30 -21.91 23.31
C THR A 271 -35.51 -22.26 22.04
N PRO A 272 -36.16 -22.75 20.96
CA PRO A 272 -35.45 -23.13 19.75
C PRO A 272 -34.86 -21.87 19.10
N ASN A 273 -33.58 -21.58 19.40
CA ASN A 273 -32.93 -20.34 19.03
C ASN A 273 -32.41 -20.45 17.59
N GLN A 274 -33.09 -19.76 16.67
CA GLN A 274 -32.56 -19.43 15.32
C GLN A 274 -31.29 -18.53 15.38
N ASP A 275 -30.85 -18.12 16.57
CA ASP A 275 -29.72 -17.21 16.83
C ASP A 275 -28.32 -17.88 16.71
N ASN A 276 -28.24 -19.17 16.33
CA ASN A 276 -26.99 -19.96 16.28
C ASN A 276 -26.66 -20.52 14.87
N ASP A 277 -27.01 -19.81 13.79
CA ASP A 277 -26.55 -20.19 12.45
C ASP A 277 -25.02 -19.93 12.32
N PRO A 278 -24.20 -20.99 12.14
CA PRO A 278 -22.74 -20.84 12.05
C PRO A 278 -22.30 -20.05 10.81
N THR A 279 -23.06 -20.10 9.72
CA THR A 279 -22.80 -19.35 8.48
C THR A 279 -23.01 -17.86 8.72
N ILE A 280 -24.12 -17.49 9.37
CA ILE A 280 -24.41 -16.09 9.74
C ILE A 280 -23.32 -15.55 10.66
N LYS A 281 -22.90 -16.33 11.66
CA LYS A 281 -21.80 -15.96 12.56
C LYS A 281 -20.50 -15.69 11.78
N ASN A 282 -20.13 -16.58 10.86
CA ASN A 282 -18.95 -16.42 10.02
C ASN A 282 -19.01 -15.15 9.16
N ILE A 283 -20.15 -14.84 8.54
CA ILE A 283 -20.33 -13.60 7.77
C ILE A 283 -20.12 -12.37 8.68
N ILE A 284 -20.72 -12.35 9.87
CA ILE A 284 -20.56 -11.23 10.81
C ILE A 284 -19.10 -11.09 11.25
N ASP A 285 -18.41 -12.19 11.48
CA ASP A 285 -17.00 -12.20 11.88
C ASP A 285 -16.10 -11.67 10.74
N ASN A 286 -16.41 -12.00 9.48
CA ASN A 286 -15.75 -11.42 8.30
C ASN A 286 -15.99 -9.89 8.21
N VAL A 287 -17.23 -9.44 8.41
CA VAL A 287 -17.57 -8.00 8.41
C VAL A 287 -16.83 -7.26 9.53
N ARG A 288 -16.78 -7.84 10.74
CA ARG A 288 -16.09 -7.25 11.89
C ARG A 288 -14.59 -7.20 11.66
N SER A 289 -14.00 -8.28 11.14
CA SER A 289 -12.58 -8.35 10.81
C SER A 289 -12.19 -7.28 9.79
N LEU A 290 -12.98 -7.12 8.72
CA LEU A 290 -12.78 -6.05 7.75
C LEU A 290 -12.91 -4.67 8.40
N HIS A 291 -13.97 -4.43 9.17
CA HIS A 291 -14.18 -3.16 9.87
C HIS A 291 -13.02 -2.77 10.79
N ASP A 292 -12.57 -3.71 11.63
CA ASP A 292 -11.54 -3.45 12.63
C ASP A 292 -10.16 -3.26 11.98
N SER A 293 -9.87 -4.01 10.91
CA SER A 293 -8.63 -3.86 10.14
C SER A 293 -8.47 -2.48 9.50
N LEU A 294 -9.58 -1.83 9.10
CA LEU A 294 -9.56 -0.48 8.53
C LEU A 294 -9.16 0.59 9.56
N SER A 295 -9.58 0.42 10.82
CA SER A 295 -9.21 1.34 11.89
C SER A 295 -7.73 1.28 12.25
N LYS A 296 -7.12 0.11 12.04
CA LYS A 296 -5.69 -0.18 12.31
C LYS A 296 -4.79 0.06 11.09
N ASP A 297 -5.36 0.40 9.93
CA ASP A 297 -4.65 0.51 8.65
C ASP A 297 -3.98 -0.81 8.19
N THR A 298 -4.55 -1.95 8.60
CA THR A 298 -4.08 -3.31 8.29
C THR A 298 -5.04 -4.09 7.40
N ALA A 299 -5.99 -3.41 6.75
CA ALA A 299 -6.92 -4.04 5.83
C ALA A 299 -6.19 -4.60 4.60
N HIS A 300 -6.57 -5.80 4.19
CA HIS A 300 -6.11 -6.44 2.97
C HIS A 300 -7.31 -6.81 2.07
N LEU A 301 -7.13 -6.79 0.75
CA LEU A 301 -8.18 -7.13 -0.21
C LEU A 301 -8.78 -8.52 0.03
N GLN A 302 -7.99 -9.48 0.50
CA GLN A 302 -8.45 -10.82 0.86
C GLN A 302 -9.64 -10.82 1.84
N LEU A 303 -9.72 -9.88 2.78
CA LEU A 303 -10.86 -9.79 3.71
C LEU A 303 -12.17 -9.46 2.97
N LEU A 304 -12.09 -8.63 1.92
CA LEU A 304 -13.24 -8.32 1.07
C LEU A 304 -13.61 -9.53 0.19
N VAL A 305 -12.62 -10.29 -0.28
CA VAL A 305 -12.86 -11.53 -1.05
C VAL A 305 -13.52 -12.60 -0.18
N ASN A 306 -13.08 -12.78 1.07
CA ASN A 306 -13.69 -13.72 2.01
C ASN A 306 -15.16 -13.36 2.27
N LEU A 307 -15.46 -12.07 2.42
CA LEU A 307 -16.83 -11.59 2.56
C LEU A 307 -17.65 -11.86 1.29
N TYR A 308 -17.09 -11.57 0.10
CA TYR A 308 -17.74 -11.89 -1.18
C TYR A 308 -18.09 -13.38 -1.28
N ALA A 309 -17.12 -14.25 -1.01
CA ALA A 309 -17.30 -15.70 -1.08
C ALA A 309 -18.38 -16.17 -0.08
N SER A 310 -18.42 -15.60 1.12
CA SER A 310 -19.45 -15.93 2.11
C SER A 310 -20.85 -15.55 1.60
N LEU A 311 -21.01 -14.38 0.95
CA LEU A 311 -22.32 -13.96 0.43
C LEU A 311 -22.75 -14.71 -0.83
N ARG A 312 -21.81 -15.03 -1.73
CA ARG A 312 -22.14 -15.58 -3.05
C ARG A 312 -22.14 -17.11 -3.10
N LEU A 313 -21.33 -17.76 -2.26
CA LEU A 313 -21.04 -19.20 -2.34
C LEU A 313 -21.57 -20.00 -1.15
N THR A 314 -22.23 -19.35 -0.19
CA THR A 314 -22.88 -20.04 0.94
C THR A 314 -24.35 -19.72 0.99
N ASP A 315 -25.15 -20.68 1.47
CA ASP A 315 -26.59 -20.50 1.69
C ASP A 315 -26.81 -19.98 3.11
N TYR A 316 -27.64 -18.94 3.24
CA TYR A 316 -27.94 -18.30 4.52
C TYR A 316 -29.26 -17.53 4.44
N ASP A 317 -29.88 -17.31 5.60
CA ASP A 317 -31.08 -16.47 5.70
C ASP A 317 -30.70 -14.97 5.74
N GLU A 318 -31.00 -14.25 4.67
CA GLU A 318 -30.71 -12.82 4.53
C GLU A 318 -31.37 -11.96 5.62
N GLN A 319 -32.59 -12.31 6.06
CA GLN A 319 -33.31 -11.54 7.08
C GLN A 319 -32.62 -11.70 8.43
N VAL A 320 -32.22 -12.93 8.77
CA VAL A 320 -31.46 -13.22 10.00
C VAL A 320 -30.12 -12.49 9.97
N LEU A 321 -29.40 -12.50 8.85
CA LEU A 321 -28.14 -11.76 8.70
C LEU A 321 -28.32 -10.26 8.95
N VAL A 322 -29.34 -9.65 8.34
CA VAL A 322 -29.61 -8.22 8.50
C VAL A 322 -29.91 -7.87 9.97
N GLN A 323 -30.72 -8.69 10.67
CA GLN A 323 -30.98 -8.47 12.09
C GLN A 323 -29.72 -8.58 12.94
N ALA A 324 -28.89 -9.58 12.66
CA ALA A 324 -27.63 -9.77 13.39
C ALA A 324 -26.63 -8.62 13.13
N LEU A 325 -26.56 -8.09 11.90
CA LEU A 325 -25.77 -6.89 11.57
C LEU A 325 -26.28 -5.61 12.27
N ILE A 326 -27.60 -5.49 12.47
CA ILE A 326 -28.19 -4.39 13.26
C ILE A 326 -27.77 -4.53 14.73
N LYS A 327 -27.91 -5.72 15.31
CA LYS A 327 -27.51 -6.03 16.69
C LYS A 327 -26.02 -5.73 16.92
N ALA A 328 -25.17 -6.08 15.96
CA ALA A 328 -23.74 -5.79 15.97
C ALA A 328 -23.36 -4.33 15.62
N ARG A 329 -24.32 -3.48 15.22
CA ARG A 329 -24.11 -2.10 14.74
C ARG A 329 -23.20 -1.97 13.51
N LEU A 330 -23.14 -3.01 12.69
CA LEU A 330 -22.29 -3.08 11.49
C LEU A 330 -23.06 -2.85 10.19
N LEU A 331 -24.39 -2.78 10.21
CA LEU A 331 -25.23 -2.71 9.00
C LEU A 331 -24.83 -1.60 8.02
N GLN A 332 -24.61 -0.37 8.50
CA GLN A 332 -24.24 0.73 7.58
C GLN A 332 -22.85 0.55 6.96
N PHE A 333 -21.95 -0.10 7.67
CA PHE A 333 -20.63 -0.43 7.14
C PHE A 333 -20.75 -1.54 6.09
N PHE A 334 -21.49 -2.61 6.42
CA PHE A 334 -21.77 -3.73 5.51
C PHE A 334 -22.35 -3.25 4.18
N ARG A 335 -23.38 -2.39 4.21
CA ARG A 335 -23.99 -1.81 2.99
C ARG A 335 -22.99 -1.09 2.07
N ARG A 336 -21.95 -0.48 2.64
CA ARG A 336 -20.88 0.16 1.86
C ARG A 336 -19.91 -0.87 1.33
N ALA A 337 -19.57 -1.89 2.13
CA ALA A 337 -18.73 -3.01 1.68
C ALA A 337 -19.39 -3.78 0.52
N GLU A 338 -20.71 -4.00 0.56
CA GLU A 338 -21.47 -4.55 -0.57
C GLU A 338 -21.31 -3.70 -1.83
N SER A 339 -21.37 -2.37 -1.68
CA SER A 339 -21.10 -1.47 -2.80
C SER A 339 -19.68 -1.66 -3.35
N VAL A 340 -18.65 -1.81 -2.50
CA VAL A 340 -17.28 -2.07 -2.97
C VAL A 340 -17.21 -3.41 -3.72
N MET A 341 -17.78 -4.49 -3.18
CA MET A 341 -17.81 -5.81 -3.82
C MET A 341 -18.59 -5.80 -5.13
N HIS A 342 -19.66 -5.04 -5.23
CA HIS A 342 -20.41 -4.88 -6.47
C HIS A 342 -19.56 -4.29 -7.59
N HIS A 343 -18.81 -3.23 -7.31
CA HIS A 343 -18.00 -2.57 -8.34
C HIS A 343 -16.75 -3.40 -8.69
N LEU A 344 -16.05 -3.93 -7.68
CA LEU A 344 -14.75 -4.59 -7.85
C LEU A 344 -14.85 -6.08 -8.20
N PHE A 345 -15.80 -6.81 -7.61
CA PHE A 345 -15.97 -8.26 -7.80
C PHE A 345 -17.31 -8.64 -8.45
N LYS A 346 -18.04 -7.66 -9.00
CA LYS A 346 -19.31 -7.86 -9.71
C LYS A 346 -20.33 -8.66 -8.89
N LEU A 347 -20.38 -8.45 -7.57
CA LEU A 347 -21.40 -9.05 -6.72
C LEU A 347 -22.80 -8.69 -7.25
N PRO A 348 -23.65 -9.66 -7.62
CA PRO A 348 -24.97 -9.37 -8.19
C PRO A 348 -25.94 -8.85 -7.13
N GLU A 349 -26.90 -8.03 -7.53
CA GLU A 349 -27.93 -7.49 -6.64
C GLU A 349 -28.74 -8.58 -5.92
N GLY A 350 -28.94 -9.74 -6.56
CA GLY A 350 -29.65 -10.89 -5.97
C GLY A 350 -28.88 -11.62 -4.87
N PHE A 351 -27.63 -11.23 -4.59
CA PHE A 351 -26.81 -11.74 -3.48
C PHE A 351 -26.42 -10.61 -2.51
N MET A 352 -27.16 -9.49 -2.54
CA MET A 352 -27.04 -8.39 -1.60
C MET A 352 -28.24 -8.41 -0.65
N PRO A 353 -28.09 -8.89 0.60
CA PRO A 353 -29.17 -8.97 1.59
C PRO A 353 -29.89 -7.64 1.86
N ILE A 354 -29.24 -6.53 1.52
CA ILE A 354 -29.80 -5.19 1.70
C ILE A 354 -29.28 -4.24 0.61
N LEU A 355 -30.06 -3.21 0.29
CA LEU A 355 -29.67 -2.21 -0.70
C LEU A 355 -28.29 -1.60 -0.38
N PRO A 356 -27.30 -1.69 -1.29
CA PRO A 356 -25.97 -1.15 -1.04
C PRO A 356 -26.00 0.38 -0.90
N LEU A 357 -25.03 0.92 -0.17
CA LEU A 357 -24.83 2.36 -0.04
C LEU A 357 -23.61 2.79 -0.84
N ASN A 358 -23.85 3.41 -2.00
CA ASN A 358 -22.82 4.03 -2.82
C ASN A 358 -22.68 5.53 -2.50
N ASP A 359 -22.21 5.84 -1.28
CA ASP A 359 -21.97 7.22 -0.83
C ASP A 359 -20.47 7.59 -0.88
N LYS A 360 -20.13 8.84 -0.54
CA LYS A 360 -18.71 9.28 -0.47
C LYS A 360 -17.86 8.41 0.48
N ARG A 361 -18.48 7.77 1.48
CA ARG A 361 -17.77 6.87 2.40
C ARG A 361 -17.52 5.50 1.76
N ALA A 362 -18.34 5.04 0.82
CA ALA A 362 -18.04 3.86 0.01
C ALA A 362 -16.85 4.08 -0.92
N ALA A 363 -16.74 5.27 -1.53
CA ALA A 363 -15.54 5.65 -2.29
C ALA A 363 -14.29 5.70 -1.40
N TRP A 364 -14.38 6.33 -0.22
CA TRP A 364 -13.30 6.32 0.78
C TRP A 364 -12.93 4.89 1.22
N LEU A 365 -13.93 4.03 1.43
CA LEU A 365 -13.75 2.64 1.82
C LEU A 365 -13.01 1.86 0.72
N THR A 366 -13.38 2.08 -0.55
CA THR A 366 -12.71 1.49 -1.70
C THR A 366 -11.23 1.86 -1.71
N SER A 367 -10.89 3.14 -1.62
CA SER A 367 -9.49 3.57 -1.56
C SER A 367 -8.76 3.08 -0.31
N LYS A 368 -9.45 2.92 0.83
CA LYS A 368 -8.84 2.39 2.05
C LYS A 368 -8.55 0.89 2.01
N ILE A 369 -9.45 0.09 1.42
CA ILE A 369 -9.24 -1.34 1.24
C ILE A 369 -8.19 -1.59 0.15
N THR A 370 -8.36 -0.93 -1.00
CA THR A 370 -7.53 -1.20 -2.18
C THR A 370 -6.20 -0.48 -2.14
N LYS A 371 -6.08 0.63 -1.39
CA LYS A 371 -4.88 1.50 -1.33
C LYS A 371 -4.49 2.09 -2.68
N VAL A 372 -5.39 2.02 -3.66
CA VAL A 372 -5.27 2.68 -4.97
C VAL A 372 -6.07 3.99 -4.89
N TYR A 373 -5.40 5.09 -5.23
CA TYR A 373 -5.92 6.45 -5.05
C TYR A 373 -6.01 7.15 -6.41
N ASN A 374 -7.10 7.90 -6.62
CA ASN A 374 -7.35 8.72 -7.82
C ASN A 374 -7.02 10.19 -7.60
#